data_AF-A0A0S2EIY5-F1
#
_entry.id   AF-A0A0S2EIY5-F1
#
_cell.length_a   1.000
_cell.length_b   1.000
_cell.length_c   1.000
_cell.angle_alpha   90.00
_cell.angle_beta   90.00
_cell.angle_gamma   90.00
#
_symmetry.space_group_name_H-M   'P 1'
#
loop_
_entity.id
_entity.type
_entity.pdbx_description
1 polymer ?
#
loop_
_entity_poly.entity_id
_entity_poly.type
_entity_poly.pdbx_seq_one_letter_code
_entity_poly.pdbx_strand_id
1 'polypeptide(L)'
;MHGYVIKGRWRYLEHDWVAETGSYVFEPPGGIHTLTVPDDVEEMITFFNITGSMIYLDEANRPVGYEDVFTKIDMCRAHYDAVGLGHDVLDRFIR
;
A
#
# COMPACT_ATOMS: atom_id res chain seq x y z
N MET A 1 3.39 9.35 3.56
CA MET A 1 3.86 8.06 3.00
C MET A 1 4.88 8.37 1.92
N HIS A 2 5.86 7.49 1.71
CA HIS A 2 6.87 7.61 0.66
C HIS A 2 6.74 6.43 -0.32
N GLY A 3 6.76 6.70 -1.62
CA GLY A 3 6.67 5.70 -2.67
C GLY A 3 7.81 5.80 -3.68
N TYR A 4 8.33 4.66 -4.15
CA TYR A 4 9.25 4.59 -5.28
C TYR A 4 8.80 3.50 -6.26
N VAL A 5 8.50 3.88 -7.50
CA VAL A 5 7.94 2.96 -8.50
C VAL A 5 9.07 2.15 -9.14
N ILE A 6 9.04 0.83 -8.93
CA ILE A 6 10.03 -0.11 -9.45
C ILE A 6 9.63 -0.63 -10.84
N LYS A 7 8.32 -0.87 -11.06
CA LYS A 7 7.79 -1.36 -12.34
C LYS A 7 6.36 -0.88 -12.56
N GLY A 8 6.01 -0.66 -13.83
CA GLY A 8 4.67 -0.27 -14.24
C GLY A 8 4.38 1.20 -13.97
N ARG A 9 3.09 1.52 -13.82
CA ARG A 9 2.61 2.85 -13.44
C ARG A 9 1.27 2.77 -12.71
N TRP A 10 0.99 3.79 -11.90
CA TRP A 10 -0.25 3.94 -11.16
C TRP A 10 -0.53 5.42 -10.91
N ARG A 11 -1.73 5.76 -10.45
CA ARG A 11 -2.08 7.13 -10.06
C ARG A 11 -3.03 7.14 -8.88
N TYR A 12 -3.16 8.31 -8.27
CA TYR A 12 -4.31 8.65 -7.43
C TYR A 12 -5.37 9.36 -8.27
N LEU A 13 -6.65 9.07 -8.03
CA LEU A 13 -7.75 9.72 -8.77
C LEU A 13 -7.89 11.21 -8.44
N GLU A 14 -7.37 11.63 -7.29
CA GLU A 14 -7.44 12.97 -6.73
C GLU A 14 -6.30 13.88 -7.24
N HIS A 15 -5.43 13.35 -8.11
CA HIS A 15 -4.28 14.06 -8.64
C HIS A 15 -4.17 13.89 -10.17
N ASP A 16 -3.62 14.92 -10.83
CA ASP A 16 -3.47 14.95 -12.29
C ASP A 16 -2.20 14.21 -12.79
N TRP A 17 -1.33 13.78 -11.87
CA TRP A 17 -0.09 13.10 -12.22
C TRP A 17 -0.25 11.57 -12.27
N VAL A 18 0.67 10.93 -12.99
CA VAL A 18 0.82 9.47 -13.02
C VAL A 18 2.23 9.13 -12.57
N ALA A 19 2.37 8.24 -11.59
CA ALA A 19 3.66 7.74 -11.15
C ALA A 19 4.06 6.53 -12.00
N GLU A 20 5.18 6.65 -12.70
CA GLU A 20 5.75 5.61 -13.55
C GLU A 20 7.11 5.14 -13.05
N THR A 21 7.65 4.08 -13.62
CA THR A 21 8.94 3.49 -13.21
C THR A 21 10.03 4.55 -13.02
N GLY A 22 10.65 4.57 -11.85
CA GLY A 22 11.64 5.57 -11.43
C GLY A 22 11.08 6.79 -10.71
N SER A 23 9.75 6.96 -10.66
CA SER A 23 9.11 8.07 -9.95
C SER A 23 9.23 7.92 -8.44
N TYR A 24 9.44 9.05 -7.76
CA TYR A 24 9.27 9.19 -6.32
C TYR A 24 7.97 9.92 -6.01
N VAL A 25 7.21 9.39 -5.06
CA VAL A 25 5.94 9.95 -4.58
C VAL A 25 6.07 10.27 -3.09
N PHE A 26 5.61 11.46 -2.71
CA PHE A 26 5.48 11.85 -1.31
C PHE A 26 4.03 12.26 -1.02
N GLU A 27 3.47 11.65 0.01
CA GLU A 27 2.13 11.96 0.50
C GLU A 27 2.21 12.58 1.89
N PRO A 28 1.70 13.82 2.06
CA PRO A 28 1.60 14.43 3.37
C PRO A 28 0.55 13.70 4.23
N PRO A 29 0.69 13.74 5.57
CA PRO A 29 -0.32 13.20 6.47
C PRO A 29 -1.71 13.81 6.22
N GLY A 30 -2.76 12.98 6.35
CA GLY A 30 -4.15 13.41 6.23
C GLY A 30 -4.69 13.53 4.80
N GLY A 31 -3.87 13.23 3.78
CA GLY A 31 -4.36 13.09 2.41
C GLY A 31 -5.30 11.90 2.26
N ILE A 32 -6.44 12.11 1.59
CA ILE A 32 -7.36 11.06 1.16
C ILE A 32 -7.09 10.81 -0.31
N HIS A 33 -6.92 9.54 -0.69
CA HIS A 33 -6.60 9.18 -2.05
C HIS A 33 -7.07 7.77 -2.44
N THR A 34 -7.26 7.57 -3.74
CA THR A 34 -7.71 6.31 -4.34
C THR A 34 -6.64 5.81 -5.33
N LEU A 35 -5.84 4.82 -4.92
CA LEU A 35 -4.81 4.24 -5.79
C LEU A 35 -5.46 3.41 -6.90
N THR A 36 -5.12 3.70 -8.16
CA THR A 36 -5.54 2.91 -9.31
C THR A 36 -4.38 2.57 -10.22
N VAL A 37 -4.41 1.35 -10.77
CA VAL A 37 -3.51 0.89 -11.82
C VAL A 37 -4.29 0.92 -13.13
N PRO A 38 -3.80 1.55 -14.21
CA PRO A 38 -4.46 1.52 -15.52
C PRO A 38 -4.57 0.09 -16.08
N ASP A 39 -5.66 -0.21 -16.80
CA ASP A 39 -5.97 -1.56 -17.31
C ASP A 39 -4.91 -2.13 -18.27
N ASP A 40 -4.12 -1.27 -18.93
CA ASP A 40 -3.05 -1.67 -19.84
C ASP A 40 -1.71 -1.97 -19.15
N VAL A 41 -1.65 -1.86 -17.81
CA VAL A 41 -0.47 -2.17 -17.01
C VAL A 41 -0.58 -3.60 -16.50
N GLU A 42 0.24 -4.49 -17.07
CA GLU A 42 0.28 -5.90 -16.67
C GLU A 42 0.70 -6.10 -15.20
N GLU A 43 1.67 -5.31 -14.72
CA GLU A 43 2.18 -5.41 -13.35
C GLU A 43 2.62 -4.05 -12.82
N MET A 44 2.27 -3.76 -11.57
CA MET A 44 2.74 -2.61 -10.81
C MET A 44 3.50 -3.07 -9.58
N ILE A 45 4.74 -2.59 -9.44
CA ILE A 45 5.57 -2.83 -8.25
C ILE A 45 6.06 -1.49 -7.74
N THR A 46 5.67 -1.14 -6.51
CA THR A 46 6.08 0.10 -5.84
C THR A 46 6.58 -0.23 -4.44
N PHE A 47 7.76 0.31 -4.08
CA PHE A 47 8.23 0.31 -2.71
C PHE A 47 7.53 1.42 -1.94
N PHE A 48 6.83 1.05 -0.86
CA PHE A 48 6.20 2.01 0.04
C PHE A 48 6.82 1.97 1.43
N ASN A 49 7.10 3.15 1.98
CA ASN A 49 7.33 3.35 3.40
C ASN A 49 6.13 4.11 3.99
N ILE A 50 5.33 3.39 4.76
CA ILE A 50 4.06 3.87 5.32
C ILE A 50 4.26 4.16 6.80
N THR A 51 3.90 5.37 7.21
CA THR A 51 3.91 5.79 8.61
C THR A 51 2.47 5.97 9.08
N GLY A 52 2.14 5.38 10.22
CA GLY A 52 0.80 5.42 10.80
C GLY A 52 -0.11 4.32 10.26
N SER A 53 -1.42 4.58 10.30
CA SER A 53 -2.46 3.64 9.87
C SER A 53 -3.11 4.14 8.59
N MET A 54 -3.56 3.20 7.75
CA MET A 54 -4.45 3.49 6.64
C MET A 54 -5.89 3.37 7.12
N ILE A 55 -6.70 4.40 6.92
CA ILE A 55 -8.13 4.40 7.28
C ILE A 55 -8.93 4.30 5.99
N TYR A 56 -9.76 3.27 5.87
CA TYR A 56 -10.65 3.12 4.72
C TYR A 56 -11.91 3.95 4.91
N LEU A 57 -12.30 4.64 3.85
CA LEU A 57 -13.47 5.51 3.83
C LEU A 57 -14.51 4.97 2.83
N ASP A 58 -15.79 5.18 3.14
CA ASP A 58 -16.87 5.01 2.16
C ASP A 58 -17.02 6.25 1.25
N GLU A 59 -17.96 6.19 0.30
CA GLU A 59 -18.28 7.29 -0.62
C GLU A 59 -18.71 8.59 0.08
N ALA A 60 -19.16 8.52 1.35
CA ALA A 60 -19.53 9.67 2.17
C ALA A 60 -18.38 10.14 3.09
N ASN A 61 -17.15 9.68 2.85
CA ASN A 61 -15.95 9.95 3.64
C ASN A 61 -16.04 9.50 5.10
N ARG A 62 -16.87 8.49 5.41
CA ARG A 62 -16.98 7.94 6.75
C ARG A 62 -16.01 6.77 6.92
N PRO A 63 -15.30 6.65 8.05
CA PRO A 63 -14.46 5.49 8.33
C PRO A 63 -15.26 4.20 8.34
N VAL A 64 -14.82 3.22 7.56
CA VAL A 64 -15.42 1.87 7.49
C VAL A 64 -14.45 0.76 7.88
N GLY A 65 -13.17 1.08 8.03
CA GLY A 65 -12.14 0.13 8.46
C GLY A 65 -10.78 0.80 8.61
N TYR A 66 -9.81 0.03 9.05
CA TYR A 66 -8.43 0.48 9.15
C TYR A 66 -7.44 -0.67 8.96
N GLU A 67 -6.21 -0.31 8.60
CA GLU A 67 -5.02 -1.14 8.70
C GLU A 67 -3.94 -0.37 9.44
N ASP A 68 -3.39 -0.98 10.47
CA ASP A 68 -2.21 -0.54 11.21
C ASP A 68 -1.10 -1.60 11.10
N VAL A 69 0.01 -1.40 11.81
CA VAL A 69 1.13 -2.33 11.78
C VAL A 69 0.75 -3.71 12.33
N PHE A 70 -0.12 -3.80 13.34
CA PHE A 70 -0.47 -5.06 13.98
C PHE A 70 -1.40 -5.91 13.12
N THR A 71 -2.46 -5.28 12.59
CA THR A 71 -3.37 -5.92 11.62
C THR A 71 -2.65 -6.36 10.35
N LYS A 72 -1.68 -5.57 9.86
CA LYS A 72 -0.85 -5.96 8.71
C LYS A 72 0.08 -7.14 9.03
N ILE A 73 0.70 -7.17 10.21
CA ILE A 73 1.49 -8.30 10.68
C ILE A 73 0.64 -9.57 10.72
N ASP A 74 -0.54 -9.53 11.33
CA ASP A 74 -1.41 -10.70 11.45
C ASP A 74 -1.88 -11.20 10.08
N MET A 75 -2.24 -10.30 9.17
CA MET A 75 -2.57 -10.64 7.78
C MET A 75 -1.40 -11.35 7.07
N CYS A 76 -0.19 -10.81 7.17
CA CYS A 76 1.00 -11.39 6.54
C CYS A 76 1.37 -12.74 7.13
N ARG A 77 1.31 -12.90 8.47
CA ARG A 77 1.55 -14.19 9.13
C ARG A 77 0.58 -15.26 8.65
N ALA A 78 -0.71 -14.94 8.64
CA ALA A 78 -1.75 -15.86 8.18
C ALA A 78 -1.53 -16.28 6.71
N HIS A 79 -1.15 -15.34 5.84
CA HIS A 79 -0.83 -15.66 4.45
C HIS A 79 0.41 -16.57 4.36
N TYR A 80 1.47 -16.27 5.09
CA TYR A 80 2.73 -17.03 5.03
C TYR A 80 2.54 -18.47 5.51
N ASP A 81 1.76 -18.68 6.58
CA ASP A 81 1.39 -20.03 7.03
C ASP A 81 0.56 -20.76 5.96
N ALA A 82 -0.43 -20.09 5.35
CA ALA A 82 -1.31 -20.68 4.35
C ALA A 82 -0.57 -21.15 3.08
N VAL A 83 0.49 -20.45 2.68
CA VAL A 83 1.30 -20.82 1.50
C VAL A 83 2.53 -21.67 1.85
N GLY A 84 2.69 -22.06 3.11
CA GLY A 84 3.77 -22.95 3.57
C GLY A 84 5.14 -22.28 3.75
N LEU A 85 5.20 -20.94 3.80
CA LEU A 85 6.43 -20.20 4.11
C LEU A 85 6.74 -20.18 5.61
N GLY A 86 5.71 -20.26 6.45
CA GLY A 86 5.82 -20.11 7.91
C GLY A 86 5.86 -18.65 8.35
N HIS A 87 5.07 -18.31 9.37
CA HIS A 87 4.99 -16.94 9.91
C HIS A 87 6.30 -16.45 10.54
N ASP A 88 7.18 -17.35 10.97
CA ASP A 88 8.49 -17.04 11.54
C ASP A 88 9.39 -16.27 10.56
N VAL A 89 9.18 -16.46 9.25
CA VAL A 89 9.86 -15.67 8.21
C VAL A 89 9.51 -14.19 8.33
N LEU A 90 8.26 -13.85 8.63
CA LEU A 90 7.80 -12.48 8.84
C LEU A 90 8.44 -11.87 10.09
N ASP A 91 8.53 -12.62 11.18
CA ASP A 91 9.04 -12.13 12.46
C ASP A 91 10.48 -11.59 12.36
N ARG A 92 11.28 -12.11 11.43
CA ARG A 92 12.66 -11.64 11.16
C ARG A 92 12.72 -10.21 10.62
N PHE A 93 11.62 -9.64 10.12
CA PHE A 93 11.55 -8.28 9.59
C PHE A 93 11.10 -7.25 10.64
N ILE A 94 10.61 -7.67 11.81
CA ILE A 94 10.15 -6.77 12.88
C ILE A 94 11.35 -6.09 13.55
N ARG A 95 11.32 -4.75 13.69
CA ARG A 95 12.38 -3.93 14.28
C ARG A 95 11.80 -2.86 15.20
#